data_AF-A0AAX6NIH5-F1
#
_entry.id   AF-A0AAX6NIH5-F1
#
_cell.length_a   1.000
_cell.length_b   1.000
_cell.length_c   1.000
_cell.angle_alpha   90.00
_cell.angle_beta   90.00
_cell.angle_gamma   90.00
#
_symmetry.space_group_name_H-M   'P 1'
#
loop_
_entity.id
_entity.type
_entity.pdbx_description
1 polymer ?
#
loop_
_entity_poly.entity_id
_entity_poly.type
_entity_poly.pdbx_seq_one_letter_code
_entity_poly.pdbx_strand_id
1 'polypeptide(L)'
;MGKSYFHYQHNHNGWDRLPKTTFFKWQDKKKYQMLSNNNDQFISSSSVKQLDFLSDKVFVHSSERLVEKNENVLTSFKRYEVVGQGKDGVIYRLSSDRCIKVFFKEEVYEKELEAIQVGQPSSIIPQLYGYGPNYIVMEYIEGISLAKQLKKNGDIEKSLVVQLIDFFDELKKLNFRRQDTELRHILINEQGNFKMIDLKRAFTSNRPIPIKLLTDLKELKLSKEFLSHVKDIRPSLYQRWKKFDEK
;
A
#
# COMPACT_ATOMS: atom_id res chain seq x y z
N MET A 1 -4.12 24.71 -1.94
CA MET A 1 -3.33 23.87 -1.00
C MET A 1 -4.09 22.57 -0.78
N GLY A 2 -3.75 21.54 -1.57
CA GLY A 2 -4.45 20.26 -1.59
C GLY A 2 -3.96 19.37 -0.45
N LYS A 3 -4.90 18.79 0.32
CA LYS A 3 -4.58 17.75 1.31
C LYS A 3 -4.28 16.45 0.56
N SER A 4 -3.13 15.83 0.81
CA SER A 4 -2.84 14.45 0.40
C SER A 4 -3.69 13.51 1.24
N TYR A 5 -4.79 13.05 0.63
CA TYR A 5 -5.73 12.12 1.24
C TYR A 5 -5.32 10.68 0.90
N PHE A 6 -4.65 10.02 1.83
CA PHE A 6 -4.70 8.55 1.90
C PHE A 6 -6.06 8.17 2.48
N HIS A 7 -6.92 7.52 1.70
CA HIS A 7 -8.13 6.92 2.25
C HIS A 7 -7.77 5.65 3.01
N TYR A 8 -7.57 5.80 4.31
CA TYR A 8 -8.12 4.86 5.28
C TYR A 8 -8.89 5.66 6.34
N GLN A 9 -10.03 6.25 5.93
CA GLN A 9 -11.04 6.70 6.87
C GLN A 9 -12.19 5.70 6.84
N HIS A 10 -12.52 5.20 8.02
CA HIS A 10 -13.70 4.41 8.30
C HIS A 10 -14.93 5.32 8.06
N ASN A 11 -15.64 5.13 6.94
CA ASN A 11 -16.99 5.68 6.83
C ASN A 11 -17.90 4.85 7.74
N HIS A 12 -18.13 5.35 8.94
CA HIS A 12 -19.30 5.00 9.73
C HIS A 12 -20.53 5.61 9.05
N ASN A 13 -21.38 4.77 8.46
CA ASN A 13 -22.83 4.93 8.39
C ASN A 13 -23.44 3.52 8.24
N GLY A 14 -24.46 3.22 9.06
CA GLY A 14 -24.96 1.90 9.52
C GLY A 14 -25.21 0.83 8.45
N TRP A 15 -25.35 -0.45 8.79
CA TRP A 15 -26.22 -1.02 9.83
C TRP A 15 -25.69 -2.34 10.44
N ASP A 16 -26.06 -2.56 11.70
CA ASP A 16 -26.21 -3.82 12.47
C ASP A 16 -25.34 -4.08 13.74
N ARG A 17 -25.98 -3.75 14.88
CA ARG A 17 -26.09 -4.42 16.21
C ARG A 17 -24.85 -4.97 16.94
N LEU A 18 -24.44 -4.21 17.98
CA LEU A 18 -24.03 -4.49 19.40
C LEU A 18 -23.42 -5.87 19.83
N PRO A 19 -22.64 -5.96 20.95
CA PRO A 19 -22.54 -5.01 22.06
C PRO A 19 -21.12 -4.56 22.49
N LYS A 20 -21.15 -3.49 23.30
CA LYS A 20 -20.07 -2.84 24.05
C LYS A 20 -19.55 -3.72 25.20
N THR A 21 -18.23 -3.75 25.36
CA THR A 21 -17.40 -3.79 26.59
C THR A 21 -15.95 -3.92 26.06
N THR A 22 -14.88 -3.30 26.54
CA THR A 22 -14.51 -2.67 27.81
C THR A 22 -13.23 -1.86 27.56
N PHE A 23 -13.15 -0.66 28.15
CA PHE A 23 -12.00 -0.11 28.88
C PHE A 23 -10.57 -0.39 28.38
N PHE A 24 -9.79 0.67 28.11
CA PHE A 24 -8.67 1.05 28.99
C PHE A 24 -8.19 2.47 28.65
N LYS A 25 -8.36 3.38 29.62
CA LYS A 25 -7.68 4.68 29.68
C LYS A 25 -6.28 4.41 30.23
N TRP A 26 -5.26 5.04 29.67
CA TRP A 26 -4.01 5.26 30.40
C TRP A 26 -3.57 6.72 30.26
N GLN A 27 -3.74 7.45 31.36
CA GLN A 27 -2.86 8.55 31.73
C GLN A 27 -1.59 7.90 32.27
N ASP A 28 -0.41 8.34 31.83
CA ASP A 28 0.50 8.97 32.79
C ASP A 28 1.58 9.81 32.12
N LYS A 29 1.79 10.99 32.72
CA LYS A 29 2.90 11.90 32.48
C LYS A 29 4.11 11.39 33.26
N LYS A 30 5.28 11.32 32.63
CA LYS A 30 6.55 11.86 33.17
C LYS A 30 7.75 11.65 32.24
N LYS A 31 8.51 12.74 32.09
CA LYS A 31 9.96 12.88 31.88
C LYS A 31 10.62 11.99 30.83
N TYR A 32 11.30 12.59 29.85
CA TYR A 32 12.75 12.80 29.91
C TYR A 32 13.17 13.95 28.99
N GLN A 33 14.09 14.76 29.50
CA GLN A 33 14.69 15.94 28.91
C GLN A 33 16.18 15.61 28.70
N MET A 34 16.76 16.14 27.64
CA MET A 34 18.20 16.24 27.34
C MET A 34 18.96 14.93 27.06
N LEU A 35 19.44 14.82 25.83
CA LEU A 35 20.87 14.93 25.54
C LEU A 35 21.07 15.21 24.05
N SER A 36 21.50 16.43 23.80
CA SER A 36 22.11 16.92 22.57
C SER A 36 23.49 16.28 22.36
N ASN A 37 23.80 15.85 21.14
CA ASN A 37 24.92 16.37 20.34
C ASN A 37 25.28 15.43 19.17
N ASN A 38 25.21 16.02 17.98
CA ASN A 38 26.15 15.98 16.86
C ASN A 38 26.94 14.69 16.60
N ASN A 39 26.81 14.15 15.38
CA ASN A 39 27.83 14.39 14.36
C ASN A 39 27.33 13.99 12.97
N ASP A 40 27.44 14.94 12.05
CA ASP A 40 27.43 14.72 10.61
C ASP A 40 28.60 13.82 10.21
N GLN A 41 28.34 12.83 9.36
CA GLN A 41 29.30 12.43 8.34
C GLN A 41 28.59 11.74 7.17
N PHE A 42 28.74 12.38 6.02
CA PHE A 42 28.43 11.90 4.67
C PHE A 42 29.03 10.51 4.41
N ILE A 43 28.20 9.55 3.96
CA ILE A 43 28.67 8.41 3.17
C ILE A 43 27.67 8.15 2.03
N SER A 44 28.16 8.32 0.81
CA SER A 44 27.50 7.90 -0.43
C SER A 44 27.66 6.39 -0.65
N SER A 45 26.79 5.86 -1.52
CA SER A 45 26.84 4.59 -2.26
C SER A 45 25.93 3.45 -1.75
N SER A 46 24.91 3.21 -2.58
CA SER A 46 24.36 1.91 -3.00
C SER A 46 24.74 0.69 -2.15
N SER A 47 23.91 0.38 -1.16
CA SER A 47 23.68 -0.96 -0.63
C SER A 47 22.39 -0.93 0.18
N VAL A 48 21.39 -1.72 -0.19
CA VAL A 48 20.21 -1.95 0.65
C VAL A 48 20.69 -2.63 1.93
N LYS A 49 20.70 -1.90 3.05
CA LYS A 49 21.17 -2.41 4.34
C LYS A 49 19.97 -2.79 5.21
N GLN A 50 20.05 -4.01 5.75
CA GLN A 50 19.27 -4.43 6.91
C GLN A 50 19.66 -3.52 8.09
N LEU A 51 18.67 -2.87 8.72
CA LEU A 51 18.88 -2.03 9.91
C LEU A 51 18.62 -2.89 11.15
N ASP A 52 19.69 -3.40 11.75
CA ASP A 52 19.63 -4.17 12.99
C ASP A 52 19.54 -3.24 14.20
N PHE A 53 18.46 -3.37 14.98
CA PHE A 53 18.36 -2.82 16.35
C PHE A 53 18.56 -3.97 17.34
N LEU A 54 19.46 -3.75 18.30
CA LEU A 54 20.07 -4.73 19.21
C LEU A 54 19.07 -5.64 19.95
N SER A 55 19.46 -6.90 20.10
CA SER A 55 18.75 -7.97 20.82
C SER A 55 19.23 -8.09 22.27
N ASP A 56 18.31 -8.33 23.20
CA ASP A 56 18.59 -9.06 24.44
C ASP A 56 17.50 -10.09 24.74
N LYS A 57 17.94 -11.30 25.12
CA LYS A 57 17.13 -12.52 25.31
C LYS A 57 16.54 -12.58 26.72
N VAL A 58 15.23 -12.84 26.84
CA VAL A 58 14.62 -13.57 27.99
C VAL A 58 13.45 -14.45 27.54
N PHE A 59 13.40 -15.69 28.04
CA PHE A 59 12.37 -16.73 27.80
C PHE A 59 10.99 -16.36 28.41
N VAL A 60 10.04 -15.89 27.59
CA VAL A 60 8.64 -15.55 27.95
C VAL A 60 7.77 -15.79 26.70
N HIS A 61 6.52 -16.24 26.91
CA HIS A 61 5.56 -16.74 25.92
C HIS A 61 5.58 -16.00 24.56
N SER A 62 5.63 -16.78 23.47
CA SER A 62 5.85 -16.30 22.10
C SER A 62 4.82 -15.27 21.61
N SER A 63 3.59 -15.30 22.11
CA SER A 63 2.55 -14.32 21.77
C SER A 63 2.79 -12.96 22.44
N GLU A 64 3.24 -12.93 23.68
CA GLU A 64 3.49 -11.68 24.42
C GLU A 64 4.70 -10.93 23.86
N ARG A 65 5.76 -11.66 23.48
CA ARG A 65 6.93 -11.07 22.82
C ARG A 65 6.63 -10.44 21.46
N LEU A 66 5.76 -11.05 20.66
CA LEU A 66 5.39 -10.48 19.36
C LEU A 66 4.59 -9.19 19.53
N VAL A 67 3.69 -9.14 20.52
CA VAL A 67 2.94 -7.94 20.88
C VAL A 67 3.88 -6.84 21.38
N GLU A 68 4.76 -7.15 22.34
CA GLU A 68 5.71 -6.20 22.92
C GLU A 68 6.73 -5.69 21.88
N LYS A 69 7.22 -6.57 20.98
CA LYS A 69 8.11 -6.18 19.87
C LYS A 69 7.42 -5.25 18.89
N ASN A 70 6.16 -5.50 18.53
CA ASN A 70 5.39 -4.63 17.65
C ASN A 70 5.04 -3.28 18.30
N GLU A 71 4.72 -3.27 19.60
CA GLU A 71 4.50 -2.04 20.36
C GLU A 71 5.76 -1.18 20.45
N ASN A 72 6.93 -1.80 20.62
CA ASN A 72 8.23 -1.12 20.64
C ASN A 72 8.59 -0.52 19.28
N VAL A 73 8.33 -1.23 18.18
CA VAL A 73 8.54 -0.71 16.81
C VAL A 73 7.61 0.46 16.55
N LEU A 74 6.29 0.32 16.82
CA LEU A 74 5.33 1.42 16.64
C LEU A 74 5.71 2.65 17.47
N THR A 75 6.15 2.46 18.70
CA THR A 75 6.56 3.56 19.59
C THR A 75 7.77 4.32 19.05
N SER A 76 8.70 3.63 18.39
CA SER A 76 9.89 4.23 17.79
C SER A 76 9.57 5.22 16.66
N PHE A 77 8.42 5.07 15.99
CA PHE A 77 8.00 5.91 14.87
C PHE A 77 6.91 6.94 15.20
N LYS A 78 6.42 7.01 16.45
CA LYS A 78 5.40 7.97 16.90
C LYS A 78 5.76 9.45 16.66
N ARG A 79 7.05 9.76 16.48
CA ARG A 79 7.53 11.12 16.17
C ARG A 79 7.23 11.59 14.74
N TYR A 80 6.89 10.66 13.84
CA TYR A 80 6.62 10.96 12.44
C TYR A 80 5.13 11.15 12.18
N GLU A 81 4.80 11.94 11.17
CA GLU A 81 3.42 12.17 10.75
C GLU A 81 2.80 10.86 10.25
N VAL A 82 1.62 10.50 10.77
CA VAL A 82 0.82 9.40 10.25
C VAL A 82 0.16 9.87 8.96
N VAL A 83 0.54 9.27 7.83
CA VAL A 83 -0.05 9.56 6.53
C VAL A 83 -1.10 8.54 6.12
N GLY A 84 -1.16 7.37 6.78
CA GLY A 84 -2.22 6.39 6.55
C GLY A 84 -2.25 5.31 7.62
N GLN A 85 -3.42 4.71 7.85
CA GLN A 85 -3.57 3.59 8.80
C GLN A 85 -4.57 2.58 8.26
N GLY A 86 -4.11 1.39 7.90
CA GLY A 86 -4.94 0.33 7.36
C GLY A 86 -5.16 -0.82 8.34
N LYS A 87 -5.77 -1.90 7.85
CA LYS A 87 -5.95 -3.14 8.61
C LYS A 87 -4.62 -3.86 8.92
N ASP A 88 -3.60 -3.62 8.12
CA ASP A 88 -2.33 -4.34 8.21
C ASP A 88 -1.21 -3.56 8.88
N GLY A 89 -1.43 -2.27 9.16
CA GLY A 89 -0.36 -1.42 9.68
C GLY A 89 -0.63 0.08 9.61
N VAL A 90 0.36 0.84 10.08
CA VAL A 90 0.39 2.31 10.05
C VAL A 90 1.51 2.76 9.11
N ILE A 91 1.24 3.79 8.31
CA ILE A 91 2.19 4.41 7.40
C ILE A 91 2.55 5.77 7.98
N TYR A 92 3.86 5.96 8.21
CA TYR A 92 4.42 7.22 8.68
C TYR A 92 5.27 7.87 7.58
N ARG A 93 5.22 9.19 7.47
CA ARG A 93 6.08 9.95 6.55
C ARG A 93 7.43 10.22 7.21
N LEU A 94 8.51 9.77 6.56
CA LEU A 94 9.87 10.04 7.02
C LEU A 94 10.44 11.31 6.42
N SER A 95 10.09 11.60 5.16
CA SER A 95 10.59 12.75 4.39
C SER A 95 9.66 13.03 3.20
N SER A 96 10.09 13.89 2.25
CA SER A 96 9.31 14.21 1.06
C SER A 96 9.11 13.01 0.12
N ASP A 97 10.08 12.10 0.05
CA ASP A 97 10.15 10.98 -0.90
C ASP A 97 10.10 9.60 -0.23
N ARG A 98 10.02 9.53 1.10
CA ARG A 98 10.05 8.26 1.85
C ARG A 98 8.98 8.16 2.92
N CYS A 99 8.39 6.98 3.01
CA CYS A 99 7.53 6.57 4.09
C CYS A 99 7.98 5.24 4.70
N ILE A 100 7.48 4.95 5.89
CA ILE A 100 7.63 3.68 6.56
C ILE A 100 6.26 3.08 6.83
N LYS A 101 6.06 1.83 6.41
CA LYS A 101 4.89 1.04 6.79
C LYS A 101 5.29 0.10 7.91
N VAL A 102 4.70 0.26 9.08
CA VAL A 102 4.85 -0.61 10.24
C VAL A 102 3.67 -1.55 10.28
N PHE A 103 3.92 -2.86 10.27
CA PHE A 103 2.91 -3.89 10.11
C PHE A 103 2.44 -4.42 11.47
N PHE A 104 1.16 -4.78 11.56
CA PHE A 104 0.59 -5.41 12.76
C PHE A 104 0.83 -6.92 12.80
N LYS A 105 1.08 -7.55 11.64
CA LYS A 105 1.26 -9.00 11.49
C LYS A 105 2.46 -9.32 10.63
N GLU A 106 3.31 -10.22 11.12
CA GLU A 106 4.53 -10.66 10.44
C GLU A 106 4.22 -11.34 9.11
N GLU A 107 3.20 -12.22 9.05
CA GLU A 107 2.88 -12.93 7.79
C GLU A 107 2.38 -11.99 6.67
N VAL A 108 1.89 -10.79 7.03
CA VAL A 108 1.51 -9.76 6.05
C VAL A 108 2.72 -8.95 5.61
N TYR A 109 3.60 -8.61 6.57
CA TYR A 109 4.88 -7.96 6.30
C TYR A 109 5.74 -8.76 5.33
N GLU A 110 5.92 -10.06 5.57
CA GLU A 110 6.76 -10.93 4.73
C GLU A 110 6.28 -10.98 3.29
N LYS A 111 4.96 -11.13 3.09
CA LYS A 111 4.35 -11.15 1.75
C LYS A 111 4.47 -9.81 1.03
N GLU A 112 4.32 -8.70 1.75
CA GLU A 112 4.49 -7.38 1.15
C GLU A 112 5.96 -7.16 0.75
N LEU A 113 6.90 -7.49 1.65
CA LEU A 113 8.32 -7.33 1.40
C LEU A 113 8.78 -8.16 0.19
N GLU A 114 8.39 -9.44 0.13
CA GLU A 114 8.70 -10.32 -1.00
C GLU A 114 8.22 -9.70 -2.32
N ALA A 115 6.96 -9.24 -2.37
CA ALA A 115 6.39 -8.65 -3.56
C ALA A 115 7.06 -7.33 -3.97
N ILE A 116 7.41 -6.48 -3.00
CA ILE A 116 8.17 -5.25 -3.27
C ILE A 116 9.56 -5.58 -3.81
N GLN A 117 10.26 -6.55 -3.22
CA GLN A 117 11.60 -6.97 -3.63
C GLN A 117 11.61 -7.52 -5.06
N VAL A 118 10.70 -8.45 -5.38
CA VAL A 118 10.56 -8.99 -6.75
C VAL A 118 10.18 -7.89 -7.74
N GLY A 119 9.37 -6.92 -7.28
CA GLY A 119 8.86 -5.83 -8.09
C GLY A 119 9.84 -4.70 -8.39
N GLN A 120 11.00 -4.63 -7.72
CA GLN A 120 11.95 -3.51 -7.84
C GLN A 120 12.41 -3.17 -9.28
N PRO A 121 12.51 -4.11 -10.24
CA PRO A 121 12.85 -3.76 -11.62
C PRO A 121 11.80 -2.88 -12.33
N SER A 122 10.58 -2.76 -11.78
CA SER A 122 9.47 -2.08 -12.43
C SER A 122 9.11 -0.76 -11.75
N SER A 123 8.89 0.27 -12.55
CA SER A 123 8.51 1.60 -12.07
C SER A 123 7.11 1.64 -11.45
N ILE A 124 6.27 0.64 -11.69
CA ILE A 124 4.92 0.57 -11.09
C ILE A 124 4.98 0.17 -9.61
N ILE A 125 6.13 -0.28 -9.12
CA ILE A 125 6.33 -0.70 -7.73
C ILE A 125 7.02 0.44 -6.96
N PRO A 126 6.66 0.68 -5.69
CA PRO A 126 7.36 1.65 -4.86
C PRO A 126 8.84 1.26 -4.71
N GLN A 127 9.73 2.25 -4.82
CA GLN A 127 11.15 2.02 -4.55
C GLN A 127 11.35 1.53 -3.11
N LEU A 128 12.10 0.44 -2.92
CA LEU A 128 12.48 -0.06 -1.60
C LEU A 128 13.78 0.63 -1.14
N TYR A 129 13.73 1.25 0.04
CA TYR A 129 14.90 1.88 0.65
C TYR A 129 15.49 1.05 1.80
N GLY A 130 14.69 0.22 2.46
CA GLY A 130 15.14 -0.65 3.53
C GLY A 130 13.99 -1.35 4.24
N TYR A 131 14.30 -2.29 5.13
CA TYR A 131 13.31 -3.01 5.94
C TYR A 131 13.97 -3.54 7.21
N GLY A 132 13.14 -3.88 8.18
CA GLY A 132 13.54 -4.51 9.43
C GLY A 132 12.35 -5.22 10.07
N PRO A 133 12.44 -5.62 11.35
CA PRO A 133 11.38 -6.41 11.99
C PRO A 133 10.01 -5.71 11.91
N ASN A 134 9.11 -6.27 11.11
CA ASN A 134 7.75 -5.77 10.87
C ASN A 134 7.65 -4.33 10.35
N TYR A 135 8.65 -3.84 9.61
CA TYR A 135 8.53 -2.57 8.91
C TYR A 135 9.26 -2.55 7.56
N ILE A 136 8.76 -1.72 6.64
CA ILE A 136 9.34 -1.47 5.33
C ILE A 136 9.46 0.04 5.12
N VAL A 137 10.65 0.50 4.73
CA VAL A 137 10.92 1.86 4.29
C VAL A 137 10.90 1.89 2.77
N MET A 138 9.99 2.67 2.19
CA MET A 138 9.73 2.70 0.75
C MET A 138 9.37 4.11 0.27
N GLU A 139 9.29 4.26 -1.05
CA GLU A 139 8.83 5.48 -1.73
C GLU A 139 7.54 6.00 -1.12
N TYR A 140 7.55 7.28 -0.75
CA TYR A 140 6.33 8.02 -0.49
C TYR A 140 5.77 8.53 -1.81
N ILE A 141 4.62 7.99 -2.20
CA ILE A 141 3.97 8.34 -3.45
C ILE A 141 3.04 9.52 -3.18
N GLU A 142 3.40 10.69 -3.71
CA GLU A 142 2.54 11.85 -3.73
C GLU A 142 1.55 11.73 -4.90
N GLY A 143 0.31 11.35 -4.58
CA GLY A 143 -0.71 11.06 -5.57
C GLY A 143 -2.07 10.77 -4.96
N ILE A 144 -3.05 10.50 -5.83
CA ILE A 144 -4.39 10.06 -5.42
C ILE A 144 -4.66 8.66 -5.94
N SER A 145 -5.57 7.92 -5.31
CA SER A 145 -5.99 6.63 -5.85
C SER A 145 -6.76 6.81 -7.15
N LEU A 146 -6.60 5.86 -8.07
CA LEU A 146 -7.29 5.85 -9.35
C LEU A 146 -8.82 5.81 -9.15
N ALA A 147 -9.30 5.10 -8.12
CA ALA A 147 -10.70 5.14 -7.72
C ALA A 147 -11.20 6.56 -7.45
N LYS A 148 -10.40 7.38 -6.77
CA LYS A 148 -10.74 8.77 -6.44
C LYS A 148 -10.67 9.67 -7.68
N GLN A 149 -9.66 9.49 -8.53
CA GLN A 149 -9.53 10.25 -9.78
C GLN A 149 -10.74 10.01 -10.69
N LEU A 150 -11.06 8.75 -10.97
CA LEU A 150 -12.17 8.37 -11.83
C LEU A 150 -13.51 8.82 -11.26
N LYS A 151 -13.71 8.70 -9.94
CA LYS A 151 -14.92 9.22 -9.29
C LYS A 151 -15.04 10.74 -9.39
N LYS A 152 -13.92 11.46 -9.34
CA LYS A 152 -13.90 12.93 -9.44
C LYS A 152 -14.21 13.40 -10.86
N ASN A 153 -13.61 12.77 -11.86
CA ASN A 153 -13.75 13.19 -13.26
C ASN A 153 -15.07 12.71 -13.87
N GLY A 154 -15.50 11.50 -13.52
CA GLY A 154 -16.75 10.91 -14.01
C GLY A 154 -16.65 10.28 -15.40
N ASP A 155 -15.44 10.18 -15.95
CA ASP A 155 -15.11 9.61 -17.25
C ASP A 155 -13.81 8.78 -17.19
N ILE A 156 -13.53 8.03 -18.26
CA ILE A 156 -12.28 7.29 -18.43
C ILE A 156 -11.71 7.47 -19.83
N GLU A 157 -10.68 8.32 -19.95
CA GLU A 157 -10.04 8.57 -21.24
C GLU A 157 -9.32 7.34 -21.80
N LYS A 158 -9.30 7.23 -23.12
CA LYS A 158 -8.57 6.18 -23.85
C LYS A 158 -7.08 6.11 -23.48
N SER A 159 -6.44 7.25 -23.23
CA SER A 159 -5.04 7.35 -22.77
C SER A 159 -4.81 6.60 -21.45
N LEU A 160 -5.70 6.79 -20.48
CA LEU A 160 -5.69 6.13 -19.18
C LEU A 160 -5.94 4.62 -19.31
N VAL A 161 -6.79 4.20 -20.26
CA VAL A 161 -7.02 2.79 -20.58
C VAL A 161 -5.76 2.13 -21.14
N VAL A 162 -5.02 2.81 -22.03
CA VAL A 162 -3.72 2.32 -22.52
C VAL A 162 -2.76 2.10 -21.35
N GLN A 163 -2.61 3.09 -20.47
CA GLN A 163 -1.75 2.98 -19.29
C GLN A 163 -2.16 1.83 -18.35
N LEU A 164 -3.46 1.60 -18.16
CA LEU A 164 -3.97 0.48 -17.37
C LEU A 164 -3.64 -0.88 -18.00
N ILE A 165 -3.76 -0.99 -19.32
CA ILE A 165 -3.38 -2.20 -20.04
C ILE A 165 -1.88 -2.47 -19.87
N ASP A 166 -1.04 -1.45 -20.04
CA ASP A 166 0.42 -1.57 -19.87
C ASP A 166 0.80 -1.92 -18.43
N PHE A 167 0.09 -1.35 -17.45
CA PHE A 167 0.22 -1.71 -16.03
C PHE A 167 -0.06 -3.20 -15.79
N PHE A 168 -1.12 -3.77 -16.38
CA PHE A 168 -1.41 -5.20 -16.23
C PHE A 168 -0.39 -6.11 -16.95
N ASP A 169 0.10 -5.69 -18.12
CA ASP A 169 1.19 -6.39 -18.81
C ASP A 169 2.45 -6.43 -17.95
N GLU A 170 2.74 -5.34 -17.26
CA GLU A 170 3.90 -5.22 -16.37
C GLU A 170 3.77 -6.12 -15.13
N LEU A 171 2.59 -6.19 -14.50
CA LEU A 171 2.33 -7.17 -13.43
C LEU A 171 2.56 -8.61 -13.91
N LYS A 172 2.21 -8.91 -15.17
CA LYS A 172 2.46 -10.21 -15.78
C LYS A 172 3.96 -10.45 -15.99
N LYS A 173 4.73 -9.46 -16.45
CA LYS A 173 6.19 -9.57 -16.61
C LYS A 173 6.92 -9.81 -15.28
N LEU A 174 6.42 -9.22 -14.20
CA LEU A 174 6.90 -9.47 -12.83
C LEU A 174 6.54 -10.86 -12.28
N ASN A 175 5.86 -11.71 -13.06
CA ASN A 175 5.37 -13.03 -12.65
C ASN A 175 4.47 -13.00 -11.40
N PHE A 176 3.77 -11.88 -11.17
CA PHE A 176 2.76 -11.83 -10.12
C PHE A 176 1.59 -12.75 -10.50
N ARG A 177 1.34 -13.74 -9.65
CA ARG A 177 0.26 -14.73 -9.86
C ARG A 177 -1.11 -14.05 -9.85
N ARG A 178 -1.25 -12.97 -9.10
CA ARG A 178 -2.47 -12.19 -9.01
C ARG A 178 -2.31 -10.85 -9.74
N GLN A 179 -2.96 -10.72 -10.89
CA GLN A 179 -3.12 -9.46 -11.63
C GLN A 179 -4.42 -8.73 -11.26
N ASP A 180 -5.15 -9.27 -10.27
CA ASP A 180 -6.43 -8.79 -9.80
C ASP A 180 -6.28 -7.83 -8.60
N THR A 181 -6.32 -6.53 -8.91
CA THR A 181 -6.21 -5.41 -7.96
C THR A 181 -7.44 -4.50 -7.98
N GLU A 182 -7.68 -3.78 -6.90
CA GLU A 182 -8.75 -2.77 -6.78
C GLU A 182 -8.22 -1.40 -7.21
N LEU A 183 -9.09 -0.55 -7.77
CA LEU A 183 -8.72 0.81 -8.21
C LEU A 183 -8.13 1.66 -7.08
N ARG A 184 -8.47 1.36 -5.81
CA ARG A 184 -7.92 2.07 -4.66
C ARG A 184 -6.45 1.75 -4.36
N HIS A 185 -5.93 0.63 -4.89
CA HIS A 185 -4.54 0.21 -4.70
C HIS A 185 -3.64 0.63 -5.86
N ILE A 186 -4.18 1.32 -6.86
CA ILE A 186 -3.42 1.98 -7.91
C ILE A 186 -3.42 3.47 -7.57
N LEU A 187 -2.25 4.03 -7.32
CA LEU A 187 -2.05 5.46 -7.15
C LEU A 187 -1.60 6.06 -8.47
N ILE A 188 -2.09 7.26 -8.78
CA ILE A 188 -1.60 8.09 -9.87
C ILE A 188 -0.92 9.32 -9.27
N ASN A 189 0.33 9.56 -9.66
CA ASN A 189 1.06 10.75 -9.22
C ASN A 189 0.79 11.95 -10.14
N GLU A 190 1.35 13.11 -9.81
CA GLU A 190 1.14 14.35 -10.58
C GLU A 190 1.66 14.26 -12.02
N GLN A 191 2.63 13.38 -12.28
CA GLN A 191 3.16 13.12 -13.63
C GLN A 191 2.29 12.13 -14.43
N GLY A 192 1.20 11.62 -13.85
CA GLY A 192 0.32 10.65 -14.48
C GLY A 192 0.83 9.21 -14.44
N ASN A 193 1.88 8.92 -13.67
CA ASN A 193 2.45 7.59 -13.56
C ASN A 193 1.72 6.76 -12.49
N PHE A 194 1.50 5.48 -12.78
CA PHE A 194 0.89 4.54 -11.84
C PHE A 194 1.91 3.92 -10.89
N LYS A 195 1.48 3.77 -9.63
CA LYS A 195 2.16 3.00 -8.59
C LYS A 195 1.17 2.08 -7.90
N MET A 196 1.53 0.81 -7.76
CA MET A 196 0.74 -0.18 -7.04
C MET A 196 1.14 -0.22 -5.56
N ILE A 197 0.15 -0.20 -4.67
CA ILE A 197 0.32 -0.39 -3.23
C ILE A 197 -0.45 -1.64 -2.76
N ASP A 198 -0.26 -2.07 -1.50
CA ASP A 198 -0.91 -3.27 -0.92
C ASP A 198 -0.65 -4.54 -1.76
N LEU A 199 0.63 -4.92 -1.82
CA LEU A 199 1.19 -5.98 -2.65
C LEU A 199 1.16 -7.37 -2.00
N LYS A 200 0.76 -7.50 -0.72
CA LYS A 200 0.71 -8.76 0.05
C LYS A 200 -0.05 -9.92 -0.61
N ARG A 201 -0.85 -9.63 -1.64
CA ARG A 201 -1.65 -10.63 -2.38
C ARG A 201 -1.03 -11.06 -3.71
N ALA A 202 0.09 -10.47 -4.13
CA ALA A 202 0.71 -10.68 -5.44
C ALA A 202 0.94 -12.16 -5.79
N PHE A 203 1.33 -12.98 -4.80
CA PHE A 203 1.65 -14.41 -5.01
C PHE A 203 0.59 -15.40 -4.50
N THR A 204 -0.55 -14.92 -3.97
CA THR A 204 -1.53 -15.78 -3.28
C THR A 204 -2.35 -16.69 -4.18
N SER A 205 -3.00 -16.14 -5.21
CA SER A 205 -3.96 -16.85 -6.06
C SER A 205 -3.72 -16.54 -7.53
N ASN A 206 -3.76 -17.54 -8.40
CA ASN A 206 -3.69 -17.31 -9.85
C ASN A 206 -4.95 -16.61 -10.35
N ARG A 207 -4.85 -15.31 -10.64
CA ARG A 207 -5.96 -14.49 -11.15
C ARG A 207 -5.43 -13.57 -12.25
N PRO A 208 -5.47 -14.02 -13.51
CA PRO A 208 -4.99 -13.25 -14.66
C PRO A 208 -6.02 -12.25 -15.20
N ILE A 209 -7.24 -12.25 -14.67
CA ILE A 209 -8.31 -11.31 -15.04
C ILE A 209 -8.52 -10.34 -13.88
N PRO A 210 -8.52 -9.01 -14.13
CA PRO A 210 -8.64 -7.99 -13.09
C PRO A 210 -10.10 -7.77 -12.69
N ILE A 211 -10.74 -8.82 -12.17
CA ILE A 211 -12.16 -8.84 -11.80
C ILE A 211 -12.50 -7.70 -10.84
N LYS A 212 -11.66 -7.44 -9.83
CA LYS A 212 -11.89 -6.38 -8.84
C LYS A 212 -11.88 -4.99 -9.47
N LEU A 213 -10.92 -4.70 -10.36
CA LEU A 213 -10.89 -3.45 -11.10
C LEU A 213 -12.14 -3.29 -11.98
N LEU A 214 -12.57 -4.38 -12.65
CA LEU A 214 -13.79 -4.35 -13.47
C LEU A 214 -15.04 -4.14 -12.61
N THR A 215 -15.12 -4.73 -11.42
CA THR A 215 -16.19 -4.47 -10.44
C THR A 215 -16.21 -3.01 -10.03
N ASP A 216 -15.06 -2.44 -9.64
CA ASP A 216 -14.97 -1.06 -9.20
C ASP A 216 -15.39 -0.09 -10.34
N LEU A 217 -15.00 -0.37 -11.58
CA LEU A 217 -15.43 0.41 -12.76
C LEU A 217 -16.94 0.30 -13.01
N LYS A 218 -17.55 -0.87 -12.79
CA LYS A 218 -19.00 -1.06 -12.90
C LYS A 218 -19.75 -0.26 -11.84
N GLU A 219 -19.25 -0.24 -10.60
CA GLU A 219 -19.81 0.60 -9.52
C GLU A 219 -19.71 2.10 -9.83
N LEU A 220 -18.65 2.52 -10.52
CA LEU A 220 -18.48 3.89 -11.01
C LEU A 220 -19.26 4.20 -12.30
N LYS A 221 -19.98 3.22 -12.87
CA LYS A 221 -20.68 3.31 -14.17
C LYS A 221 -19.77 3.58 -15.38
N LEU A 222 -18.48 3.24 -15.27
CA LEU A 222 -17.45 3.41 -16.29
C LEU A 222 -17.10 2.12 -17.05
N SER A 223 -17.65 0.97 -16.66
CA SER A 223 -17.27 -0.34 -17.24
C SER A 223 -17.49 -0.41 -18.76
N LYS A 224 -18.62 0.10 -19.26
CA LYS A 224 -18.96 0.06 -20.69
C LYS A 224 -18.00 0.89 -21.54
N GLU A 225 -17.71 2.12 -21.11
CA GLU A 225 -16.77 3.02 -21.78
C GLU A 225 -15.36 2.43 -21.77
N PHE A 226 -14.89 1.98 -20.60
CA PHE A 226 -13.62 1.28 -20.46
C PHE A 226 -13.50 0.10 -21.43
N LEU A 227 -14.50 -0.80 -21.46
CA LEU A 227 -14.47 -1.97 -22.33
C LEU A 227 -14.55 -1.62 -23.81
N SER A 228 -15.23 -0.52 -24.18
CA SER A 228 -15.20 0.01 -25.55
C SER A 228 -13.78 0.41 -25.94
N HIS A 229 -13.08 1.17 -25.09
CA HIS A 229 -11.69 1.53 -25.34
C HIS A 229 -10.77 0.31 -25.38
N VAL A 230 -10.95 -0.68 -24.48
CA VAL A 230 -10.17 -1.93 -24.52
C VAL A 230 -10.41 -2.69 -25.83
N LYS A 231 -11.64 -2.70 -26.36
CA LYS A 231 -11.96 -3.32 -27.65
C LYS A 231 -11.18 -2.67 -28.78
N ASP A 232 -11.07 -1.35 -28.79
CA ASP A 232 -10.34 -0.61 -29.82
C ASP A 232 -8.82 -0.78 -29.70
N ILE A 233 -8.29 -0.79 -28.47
CA ILE A 233 -6.84 -0.85 -28.21
C ILE A 233 -6.32 -2.28 -28.35
N ARG A 234 -7.01 -3.25 -27.75
CA ARG A 234 -6.57 -4.65 -27.69
C ARG A 234 -7.76 -5.60 -27.68
N PRO A 235 -8.33 -5.91 -28.87
CA PRO A 235 -9.52 -6.76 -28.99
C PRO A 235 -9.41 -8.12 -28.28
N SER A 236 -8.21 -8.70 -28.21
CA SER A 236 -7.98 -9.99 -27.54
C SER A 236 -8.19 -9.92 -26.02
N LEU A 237 -7.85 -8.81 -25.35
CA LEU A 237 -8.17 -8.60 -23.94
C LEU A 237 -9.66 -8.36 -23.75
N TYR A 238 -10.29 -7.57 -24.63
CA TYR A 238 -11.73 -7.35 -24.58
C TYR A 238 -12.51 -8.67 -24.61
N GLN A 239 -12.16 -9.61 -25.51
CA GLN A 239 -12.83 -10.93 -25.55
C GLN A 239 -12.70 -11.72 -24.25
N ARG A 240 -11.61 -11.54 -23.49
CA ARG A 240 -11.40 -12.18 -22.20
C ARG A 240 -12.18 -11.49 -21.08
N TRP A 241 -12.23 -10.16 -21.10
CA TRP A 241 -12.80 -9.36 -20.02
C TRP A 241 -14.31 -9.12 -20.16
N LYS A 242 -14.86 -9.08 -21.38
CA LYS A 242 -16.29 -8.81 -21.65
C LYS A 242 -17.24 -9.78 -20.93
N LYS A 243 -16.80 -11.02 -20.69
CA LYS A 243 -17.56 -12.05 -19.96
C LYS A 243 -17.96 -11.63 -18.55
N PHE A 244 -17.31 -10.60 -18.01
CA PHE A 244 -17.61 -10.02 -16.72
C PHE A 244 -18.78 -9.02 -16.75
N ASP A 245 -18.95 -8.26 -17.84
CA ASP A 245 -19.98 -7.24 -17.98
C ASP A 245 -21.33 -7.81 -18.44
N GLU A 246 -21.31 -9.03 -19.01
CA GLU A 246 -22.50 -9.80 -19.41
C GLU A 246 -23.29 -10.41 -18.22
N LYS A 247 -22.83 -10.21 -16.97
CA LYS A 247 -23.48 -10.66 -15.72
C LYS A 247 -23.96 -9.47 -14.89
#